data_AF-A0A3P7NFH6-F1
#
_entry.id   AF-A0A3P7NFH6-F1
#
_cell.length_a   1.000
_cell.length_b   1.000
_cell.length_c   1.000
_cell.angle_alpha   90.00
_cell.angle_beta   90.00
_cell.angle_gamma   90.00
#
_symmetry.space_group_name_H-M   'P 1'
#
loop_
_entity.id
_entity.type
_entity.pdbx_description
1 polymer ?
#
loop_
_entity_poly.entity_id
_entity_poly.type
_entity_poly.pdbx_seq_one_letter_code
_entity_poly.pdbx_strand_id
1 'polypeptide(L)'
;MGKWYTVVDTKAIHPEDCAVHYFELLTQTDFTATFSSLQYSHYKGDTVTTQGIGRMMGPDPGEVFYMTGHPSDHCPCKCNSFLKRTCPKRS
;
A
#
# COMPACT_ATOMS: atom_id res chain seq x y z
N MET A 1 -6.51 10.91 6.99
CA MET A 1 -6.93 9.75 6.17
C MET A 1 -7.62 8.73 7.09
N GLY A 2 -8.41 7.79 6.55
CA GLY A 2 -9.35 6.98 7.34
C GLY A 2 -9.48 5.51 6.90
N LYS A 3 -10.58 4.86 7.30
CA LYS A 3 -10.88 3.44 7.04
C LYS A 3 -11.72 3.27 5.77
N TRP A 4 -11.30 2.35 4.91
CA TRP A 4 -11.93 2.01 3.63
C TRP A 4 -12.15 0.52 3.53
N TYR A 5 -13.30 0.13 2.98
CA TYR A 5 -13.64 -1.27 2.73
C TYR A 5 -13.61 -1.53 1.23
N THR A 6 -12.88 -2.54 0.81
CA THR A 6 -12.85 -2.95 -0.59
C THR A 6 -14.07 -3.83 -0.86
N VAL A 7 -15.06 -3.27 -1.56
CA VAL A 7 -16.32 -3.96 -1.89
C VAL A 7 -16.16 -4.83 -3.15
N VAL A 8 -15.40 -4.34 -4.13
CA VAL A 8 -15.14 -5.02 -5.39
C VAL A 8 -13.66 -4.93 -5.69
N ASP A 9 -13.04 -6.07 -5.96
CA ASP A 9 -11.64 -6.17 -6.36
C ASP A 9 -11.45 -7.29 -7.38
N THR A 10 -10.39 -7.18 -8.19
CA THR A 10 -10.00 -8.20 -9.15
C THR A 10 -9.10 -9.23 -8.48
N LYS A 11 -9.61 -10.45 -8.30
CA LYS A 11 -8.89 -11.56 -7.63
C LYS A 11 -7.67 -12.11 -8.38
N ALA A 12 -7.29 -11.53 -9.52
CA ALA A 12 -6.21 -12.04 -10.36
C ALA A 12 -4.82 -11.86 -9.73
N ILE A 13 -4.62 -10.80 -8.94
CA ILE A 13 -3.32 -10.44 -8.33
C ILE A 13 -3.39 -10.58 -6.80
N HIS A 14 -4.54 -10.24 -6.22
CA HIS A 14 -4.84 -10.25 -4.79
C HIS A 14 -5.96 -11.26 -4.53
N PRO A 15 -5.65 -12.53 -4.22
CA PRO A 15 -6.65 -13.55 -3.97
C PRO A 15 -7.30 -13.43 -2.57
N GLU A 16 -6.95 -12.40 -1.78
CA GLU A 16 -7.49 -12.21 -0.44
C GLU A 16 -8.95 -11.71 -0.46
N ASP A 17 -9.70 -12.11 0.57
CA ASP A 17 -11.09 -11.70 0.75
C ASP A 17 -11.21 -10.65 1.88
N CYS A 18 -12.30 -9.87 1.85
CA CYS A 18 -12.65 -8.91 2.90
C CYS A 18 -11.53 -7.89 3.22
N ALA A 19 -10.92 -7.31 2.18
CA ALA A 19 -9.85 -6.33 2.36
C ALA A 19 -10.37 -5.01 2.98
N VAL A 20 -9.71 -4.57 4.04
CA VAL A 20 -9.96 -3.31 4.75
C VAL A 20 -8.67 -2.52 4.80
N HIS A 21 -8.70 -1.32 4.21
CA HIS A 21 -7.56 -0.41 4.15
C HIS A 21 -7.72 0.72 5.16
N TYR A 22 -6.67 0.94 5.94
CA TYR A 22 -6.51 2.09 6.80
C TYR A 22 -5.40 2.96 6.22
N PHE A 23 -5.75 4.20 5.94
CA PHE A 23 -4.79 5.19 5.50
C PHE A 23 -4.58 6.20 6.60
N GLU A 24 -3.34 6.50 6.95
CA GLU A 24 -2.99 7.51 7.94
C GLU A 24 -2.08 8.53 7.28
N LEU A 25 -2.45 9.81 7.41
CA LEU A 25 -1.65 10.90 6.85
C LEU A 25 -0.49 11.17 7.81
N LEU A 26 0.74 11.00 7.33
CA LEU A 26 1.95 11.20 8.14
C LEU A 26 2.42 12.65 8.03
N THR A 27 2.53 13.16 6.80
CA THR A 27 2.99 14.52 6.52
C THR A 27 2.25 15.09 5.32
N GLN A 28 1.98 16.39 5.35
CA GLN A 28 1.37 17.11 4.23
C GLN A 28 2.03 18.48 4.08
N THR A 29 2.28 18.84 2.83
CA THR A 29 2.77 20.14 2.37
C THR A 29 1.88 20.61 1.23
N ASP A 30 2.10 21.83 0.74
CA ASP A 30 1.27 22.43 -0.32
C ASP A 30 1.26 21.63 -1.64
N PHE A 31 2.30 20.82 -1.90
CA PHE A 31 2.45 20.08 -3.16
C PHE A 31 2.75 18.58 -2.99
N THR A 32 2.94 18.11 -1.75
CA THR A 32 3.23 16.71 -1.47
C THR A 32 2.56 16.25 -0.18
N ALA A 33 2.11 15.01 -0.15
CA ALA A 33 1.63 14.37 1.06
C ALA A 33 2.21 12.96 1.17
N THR A 34 2.58 12.53 2.37
CA THR A 34 3.01 11.16 2.65
C THR A 34 2.02 10.52 3.61
N PHE A 35 1.61 9.30 3.31
CA PHE A 35 0.67 8.54 4.13
C PHE A 35 1.14 7.10 4.30
N SER A 36 0.79 6.49 5.41
CA SER A 36 0.92 5.04 5.59
C SER A 36 -0.36 4.36 5.11
N SER A 37 -0.21 3.14 4.62
CA SER A 37 -1.31 2.25 4.23
C SER A 37 -1.18 0.98 5.04
N LEU A 38 -2.24 0.60 5.73
CA LEU A 38 -2.31 -0.67 6.46
C LEU A 38 -3.55 -1.41 6.00
N GLN A 39 -3.37 -2.56 5.38
CA GLN A 39 -4.45 -3.39 4.88
C GLN A 39 -4.55 -4.66 5.72
N TYR A 40 -5.78 -4.96 6.12
CA TYR A 40 -6.14 -6.25 6.70
C TYR A 40 -6.98 -7.00 5.69
N SER A 41 -6.70 -8.28 5.54
CA SER A 41 -7.42 -9.14 4.62
C SER A 41 -7.48 -10.55 5.15
N HIS A 42 -8.41 -11.33 4.64
CA HIS A 42 -8.56 -12.72 5.02
C HIS A 42 -8.06 -13.61 3.88
N TYR A 43 -7.14 -14.52 4.19
CA TYR A 43 -6.58 -15.44 3.21
C TYR A 43 -6.47 -16.84 3.81
N LYS A 44 -7.13 -17.82 3.18
CA LYS A 44 -7.08 -19.24 3.57
C LYS A 44 -7.40 -19.54 5.05
N GLY A 45 -8.23 -18.73 5.69
CA GLY A 45 -8.61 -18.90 7.11
C GLY A 45 -7.81 -18.05 8.09
N ASP A 46 -6.76 -17.37 7.60
CA ASP A 46 -5.90 -16.52 8.42
C ASP A 46 -6.13 -15.03 8.09
N THR A 47 -5.90 -14.18 9.09
CA THR A 47 -5.87 -12.73 8.90
C THR A 47 -4.47 -12.30 8.46
N VAL A 48 -4.34 -11.81 7.23
CA VAL A 48 -3.09 -11.30 6.67
C VAL A 48 -3.10 -9.78 6.77
N THR A 49 -1.97 -9.24 7.22
CA THR A 49 -1.77 -7.79 7.31
C THR A 49 -0.64 -7.38 6.38
N THR A 50 -0.88 -6.36 5.56
CA THR A 50 0.12 -5.76 4.67
C THR A 50 0.26 -4.28 4.98
N GLN A 51 1.51 -3.83 5.07
CA GLN A 51 1.83 -2.44 5.36
C GLN A 51 2.59 -1.82 4.21
N GLY A 52 2.16 -0.61 3.87
CA GLY A 52 2.59 0.15 2.73
C GLY A 52 2.80 1.61 3.05
N ILE A 53 3.39 2.33 2.10
CA ILE A 53 3.61 3.77 2.16
C ILE A 53 3.14 4.36 0.83
N GLY A 54 2.45 5.50 0.91
CA GLY A 54 2.01 6.27 -0.22
C GLY A 54 2.49 7.71 -0.18
N ARG A 55 2.62 8.30 -1.37
CA ARG A 55 3.04 9.66 -1.62
C ARG A 55 2.14 10.27 -2.69
N MET A 56 1.62 11.45 -2.40
CA MET A 56 1.01 12.35 -3.37
C MET A 56 2.10 13.29 -3.87
N MET A 57 2.18 13.49 -5.18
CA MET A 57 3.09 14.44 -5.80
C MET A 57 2.32 15.31 -6.79
N GLY A 58 2.48 16.61 -6.67
CA GLY A 58 1.90 17.58 -7.59
C GLY A 58 0.66 18.27 -7.02
N PRO A 59 0.18 19.30 -7.72
CA PRO A 59 -0.96 20.11 -7.30
C PRO A 59 -2.30 19.42 -7.56
N ASP A 60 -2.32 18.35 -8.36
CA ASP A 60 -3.55 17.72 -8.83
C ASP A 60 -4.13 16.76 -7.76
N PRO A 61 -5.34 17.07 -7.23
CA PRO A 61 -5.97 16.27 -6.20
C PRO A 61 -6.62 15.04 -6.84
N GLY A 62 -5.87 13.97 -7.06
CA GLY A 62 -6.46 12.72 -7.56
C GLY A 62 -5.48 11.59 -7.79
N GLU A 63 -4.21 11.90 -8.03
CA GLU A 63 -3.19 10.88 -8.26
C GLU A 63 -2.33 10.68 -7.01
N VAL A 64 -2.28 9.43 -6.53
CA VAL A 64 -1.41 9.03 -5.43
C VAL A 64 -0.61 7.81 -5.84
N PHE A 65 0.69 7.86 -5.58
CA PHE A 65 1.57 6.72 -5.73
C PHE A 65 1.66 6.02 -4.40
N TYR A 66 1.15 4.81 -4.27
CA TYR A 66 1.31 4.04 -3.05
C TYR A 66 1.67 2.59 -3.33
N MET A 67 2.50 2.05 -2.45
CA MET A 67 2.87 0.65 -2.44
C MET A 67 2.04 -0.02 -1.35
N THR A 68 1.33 -1.10 -1.66
CA THR A 68 0.53 -1.82 -0.65
C THR A 68 1.41 -2.67 0.27
N GLY A 69 2.62 -3.02 -0.18
CA GLY A 69 3.53 -3.93 0.52
C GLY A 69 3.13 -5.40 0.40
N HIS A 70 2.16 -5.71 -0.46
CA HIS A 70 1.72 -7.07 -0.72
C HIS A 70 2.79 -7.87 -1.46
N PRO A 71 3.05 -9.15 -1.10
CA PRO A 71 4.14 -9.94 -1.69
C PRO A 71 3.96 -10.26 -3.18
N SER A 72 2.72 -10.19 -3.69
CA SER A 72 2.41 -10.36 -5.11
C SER A 72 2.56 -9.06 -5.92
N ASP A 73 2.76 -7.91 -5.27
CA ASP A 73 2.93 -6.65 -5.97
C ASP A 73 4.22 -6.68 -6.78
N HIS A 74 4.11 -6.34 -8.07
CA HIS A 74 5.29 -6.04 -8.86
C HIS A 74 5.94 -4.77 -8.30
N CYS A 75 7.11 -4.92 -7.66
CA CYS A 75 7.90 -3.78 -7.27
C CYS A 75 8.29 -3.00 -8.54
N PRO A 76 7.92 -1.71 -8.68
CA PRO A 76 8.26 -0.91 -9.87
C PRO A 76 9.77 -0.74 -10.07
N CYS A 77 10.58 -1.07 -9.06
CA CYS A 77 12.03 -0.99 -9.12
C CYS A 77 12.66 -2.35 -8.86
N LYS A 78 13.43 -2.88 -9.82
CA LYS A 78 14.49 -3.84 -9.50
C LYS A 78 15.29 -3.24 -8.34
N CYS A 79 15.39 -3.98 -7.23
CA CYS A 79 16.16 -3.60 -6.04
C CYS A 79 17.63 -3.36 -6.39
N ASN A 80 17.96 -2.20 -6.95
CA ASN A 80 19.33 -1.72 -7.03
C ASN A 80 19.70 -1.20 -5.64
N SER A 81 20.92 -1.50 -5.24
CA SER A 81 21.47 -1.53 -3.88
C SER A 81 21.27 -0.30 -2.98
N PHE A 82 20.73 0.81 -3.50
CA PHE A 82 20.50 2.05 -2.77
C PHE A 82 19.18 2.14 -2.00
N LEU A 83 18.12 1.43 -2.44
CA LEU A 83 16.78 1.45 -1.80
C LEU A 83 16.51 0.26 -0.87
N LYS A 84 17.55 -0.44 -0.41
CA LYS A 84 17.47 -1.59 0.51
C LYS A 84 16.81 -1.29 1.89
N ARG A 85 16.44 -0.04 2.19
CA ARG A 85 15.80 0.34 3.45
C ARG A 85 14.27 0.31 3.43
N THR A 86 13.63 0.27 2.25
CA THR A 86 12.16 0.35 2.14
C THR A 86 11.48 -0.92 1.62
N CYS A 87 12.23 -1.93 1.19
CA CYS A 87 11.68 -3.26 0.91
C CYS A 87 11.91 -4.18 2.12
N PRO A 88 10.87 -4.79 2.72
CA PRO A 88 11.07 -5.82 3.74
C PRO A 88 11.85 -6.98 3.11
N LYS A 89 13.02 -7.28 3.67
CA LYS A 89 13.84 -8.42 3.24
C LYS A 89 13.05 -9.71 3.50
N ARG A 90 12.76 -10.48 2.45
CA ARG A 90 12.47 -11.92 2.61
C ARG A 90 13.75 -12.59 3.12
N SER A 91 13.61 -13.32 4.23
CA SER A 91 14.61 -14.21 4.81
C SER A 91 15.03 -15.31 3.84
#